data_AF-A0A9C7QWE7-F1
#
_entry.id   AF-A0A9C7QWE7-F1
#
_cell.length_a   1.000
_cell.length_b   1.000
_cell.length_c   1.000
_cell.angle_alpha   90.00
_cell.angle_beta   90.00
_cell.angle_gamma   90.00
#
_symmetry.space_group_name_H-M   'P 1'
#
loop_
_entity.id
_entity.type
_entity.pdbx_description
1 polymer ?
#
loop_
_entity_poly.entity_id
_entity_poly.type
_entity_poly.pdbx_seq_one_letter_code
_entity_poly.pdbx_strand_id
1 'polypeptide(L)'
;MLTREQCREIVDAGLLSCQEAFTLDCRVNRLTLHANSVTLTLSESQKRLLVCLVKGINCKRQIINIVWYENHRRIGDNNYHQLVFQLRALLKQHQLPAQLVLTVPYYGLKLNEPLLNSLQPSIAPTPTATPTCMGNNNHGETGEASSSLLARLMNFGRSFFFIFLLVLV
;
A
#
# COMPACT_ATOMS: atom_id res chain seq x y z
N MET A 1 -16.29 -20.24 9.26
CA MET A 1 -15.13 -19.54 9.87
C MET A 1 -13.88 -20.19 9.31
N LEU A 2 -12.89 -19.42 8.84
CA LEU A 2 -11.64 -19.99 8.33
C LEU A 2 -10.87 -20.66 9.47
N THR A 3 -10.25 -21.80 9.19
CA THR A 3 -9.37 -22.46 10.17
C THR A 3 -8.01 -21.77 10.23
N ARG A 4 -7.20 -22.08 11.26
CA ARG A 4 -5.87 -21.47 11.41
C ARG A 4 -4.93 -21.86 10.27
N GLU A 5 -5.06 -23.10 9.79
CA GLU A 5 -4.30 -23.63 8.67
C GLU A 5 -4.65 -22.87 7.39
N GLN A 6 -5.94 -22.67 7.13
CA GLN A 6 -6.41 -21.87 5.98
C GLN A 6 -5.90 -20.42 6.05
N CYS A 7 -5.94 -19.79 7.23
CA CYS A 7 -5.38 -18.44 7.40
C CYS A 7 -3.88 -18.40 7.13
N ARG A 8 -3.13 -19.41 7.59
CA ARG A 8 -1.69 -19.52 7.35
C ARG A 8 -1.38 -19.65 5.87
N GLU A 9 -2.08 -20.53 5.16
CA GLU A 9 -1.93 -20.71 3.71
C GLU A 9 -2.25 -19.44 2.92
N ILE A 10 -3.27 -18.68 3.36
CA ILE A 10 -3.59 -17.38 2.76
C ILE A 10 -2.42 -16.41 2.92
N VAL A 11 -1.80 -16.35 4.09
CA VAL A 11 -0.73 -15.39 4.40
C VAL A 11 0.63 -15.81 3.81
N ASP A 12 0.89 -17.10 3.67
CA ASP A 12 2.16 -17.66 3.16
C ASP A 12 2.20 -17.74 1.62
N ALA A 13 1.69 -16.71 0.96
CA ALA A 13 1.50 -16.70 -0.48
C ALA A 13 2.79 -16.44 -1.29
N GLY A 14 3.95 -16.36 -0.64
CA GLY A 14 5.23 -16.09 -1.29
C GLY A 14 5.31 -14.69 -1.91
N LEU A 15 5.21 -14.61 -3.24
CA LEU A 15 5.22 -13.35 -4.00
C LEU A 15 3.87 -13.17 -4.69
N LEU A 16 3.19 -12.05 -4.41
CA LEU A 16 1.89 -11.72 -4.97
C LEU A 16 1.99 -10.51 -5.91
N SER A 17 1.59 -10.68 -7.16
CA SER A 17 1.49 -9.57 -8.12
C SER A 17 0.05 -9.09 -8.24
N CYS A 18 -0.16 -7.77 -8.22
CA CYS A 18 -1.49 -7.18 -8.37
C CYS A 18 -1.52 -6.28 -9.60
N GLN A 19 -2.23 -6.74 -10.65
CA GLN A 19 -2.51 -6.00 -11.90
C GLN A 19 -1.30 -5.25 -12.47
N GLU A 20 -0.09 -5.82 -12.39
CA GLU A 20 1.18 -5.21 -12.84
C GLU A 20 1.56 -3.86 -12.18
N ALA A 21 0.72 -3.33 -11.31
CA ALA A 21 0.94 -2.05 -10.64
C ALA A 21 1.88 -2.22 -9.44
N PHE A 22 1.76 -3.31 -8.68
CA PHE A 22 2.68 -3.64 -7.60
C PHE A 22 2.89 -5.13 -7.39
N THR A 23 4.00 -5.45 -6.72
CA THR A 23 4.37 -6.77 -6.20
C THR A 23 4.51 -6.71 -4.69
N LEU A 24 3.88 -7.65 -4.00
CA LEU A 24 3.96 -7.85 -2.56
C LEU A 24 4.78 -9.11 -2.28
N ASP A 25 5.98 -8.93 -1.75
CA ASP A 25 6.83 -10.01 -1.27
C ASP A 25 6.51 -10.29 0.20
N CYS A 26 5.89 -11.44 0.45
CA CYS A 26 5.46 -11.87 1.78
C CYS A 26 6.62 -12.43 2.62
N ARG A 27 7.75 -12.80 2.00
CA ARG A 27 8.92 -13.36 2.70
C ARG A 27 9.75 -12.27 3.37
N VAL A 28 9.91 -11.15 2.68
CA VAL A 28 10.66 -9.98 3.20
C VAL A 28 9.74 -8.84 3.66
N ASN A 29 8.42 -9.04 3.68
CA ASN A 29 7.42 -8.05 4.06
C ASN A 29 7.60 -6.73 3.30
N ARG A 30 7.63 -6.79 1.96
CA ARG A 30 7.97 -5.65 1.11
C ARG A 30 6.96 -5.47 -0.01
N LEU A 31 6.47 -4.25 -0.18
CA LEU A 31 5.63 -3.87 -1.33
C LEU A 31 6.49 -3.05 -2.30
N THR A 32 6.50 -3.44 -3.57
CA THR A 32 7.24 -2.78 -4.64
C THR A 32 6.26 -2.34 -5.70
N LEU A 33 6.23 -1.05 -6.02
CA LEU A 33 5.41 -0.51 -7.10
C LEU A 33 6.22 -0.43 -8.38
N HIS A 34 5.63 -0.90 -9.48
CA HIS A 34 6.33 -0.99 -10.75
C HIS A 34 6.43 0.36 -11.47
N ALA A 35 5.40 1.21 -11.41
CA ALA A 35 5.43 2.52 -12.09
C ALA A 35 6.63 3.40 -11.70
N ASN A 36 6.95 3.47 -10.40
CA ASN A 36 7.97 4.38 -9.89
C ASN A 36 9.16 3.65 -9.25
N SER A 37 9.21 2.32 -9.35
CA SER A 37 10.19 1.46 -8.65
C SER A 37 10.29 1.72 -7.13
N VAL A 38 9.23 2.27 -6.53
CA VAL A 38 9.21 2.60 -5.10
C VAL A 38 8.99 1.33 -4.31
N THR A 39 9.86 1.12 -3.34
CA THR A 39 9.83 -0.03 -2.44
C THR A 39 9.57 0.42 -1.01
N LEU A 40 8.64 -0.24 -0.34
CA LEU A 40 8.26 0.06 1.03
C LEU A 40 8.31 -1.21 1.90
N THR A 41 8.87 -1.05 3.10
CA THR A 41 8.91 -2.11 4.11
C THR A 41 7.65 -2.07 4.94
N LEU A 42 7.06 -3.24 5.15
CA LEU A 42 5.79 -3.41 5.86
C LEU A 42 6.02 -4.12 7.19
N SER A 43 5.20 -3.78 8.18
CA SER A 43 5.01 -4.66 9.34
C SER A 43 4.24 -5.93 8.96
N GLU A 44 4.36 -6.97 9.77
CA GLU A 44 3.68 -8.25 9.55
C GLU A 44 2.16 -8.08 9.39
N SER A 45 1.52 -7.26 10.24
CA SER A 45 0.07 -6.99 10.14
C SER A 45 -0.29 -6.21 8.88
N GLN A 46 0.52 -5.24 8.45
CA GLN A 46 0.29 -4.48 7.22
C GLN A 46 0.42 -5.38 5.99
N LYS A 47 1.41 -6.28 5.97
CA LYS A 47 1.56 -7.29 4.91
C LYS A 47 0.34 -8.20 4.88
N ARG A 48 -0.07 -8.80 6.01
CA ARG A 48 -1.26 -9.67 6.06
C ARG A 48 -2.52 -8.95 5.57
N LEU A 49 -2.68 -7.67 5.90
CA LEU A 49 -3.79 -6.86 5.40
C LEU A 49 -3.74 -6.73 3.87
N LEU A 50 -2.58 -6.40 3.29
CA LEU A 50 -2.44 -6.32 1.85
C LEU A 50 -2.65 -7.68 1.16
N VAL A 51 -2.18 -8.78 1.75
CA VAL A 51 -2.45 -10.14 1.24
C VAL A 51 -3.95 -10.40 1.17
N CYS A 52 -4.71 -10.06 2.21
CA CYS A 52 -6.17 -10.18 2.19
C CYS A 52 -6.77 -9.41 1.01
N LEU A 53 -6.37 -8.14 0.84
CA LEU A 53 -6.91 -7.29 -0.22
C LEU A 53 -6.55 -7.79 -1.63
N VAL A 54 -5.31 -8.24 -1.85
CA VAL A 54 -4.87 -8.80 -3.14
C VAL A 54 -5.61 -10.10 -3.46
N LYS A 55 -5.94 -10.91 -2.45
CA LYS A 55 -6.74 -12.14 -2.61
C LYS A 55 -8.25 -11.88 -2.64
N GLY A 56 -8.70 -10.62 -2.65
CA GLY A 56 -10.13 -10.26 -2.70
C GLY A 56 -10.89 -10.43 -1.37
N ILE A 57 -10.18 -10.64 -0.26
CA ILE A 57 -10.74 -10.75 1.08
C ILE A 57 -10.97 -9.34 1.64
N ASN A 58 -12.19 -8.84 1.44
CA ASN A 58 -12.54 -7.44 1.66
C ASN A 58 -13.41 -7.21 2.91
N CYS A 59 -14.03 -8.26 3.45
CA CYS A 59 -14.92 -8.16 4.62
C CYS A 59 -14.13 -7.88 5.91
N LYS A 60 -14.53 -6.85 6.68
CA LYS A 60 -13.88 -6.45 7.95
C LYS A 60 -13.65 -7.64 8.89
N ARG A 61 -14.67 -8.48 9.12
CA ARG A 61 -14.57 -9.62 10.04
C ARG A 61 -13.56 -10.66 9.57
N GLN A 62 -13.52 -10.95 8.25
CA GLN A 62 -12.56 -11.90 7.70
C GLN A 62 -11.13 -11.34 7.76
N ILE A 63 -10.96 -10.07 7.41
CA ILE A 63 -9.67 -9.38 7.53
C ILE A 63 -9.14 -9.45 8.96
N ILE A 64 -9.98 -9.12 9.96
CA ILE A 64 -9.58 -9.20 11.38
C ILE A 64 -9.13 -10.62 11.75
N ASN A 65 -9.89 -11.63 11.34
CA ASN A 65 -9.56 -13.02 11.66
C ASN A 65 -8.26 -13.48 11.01
N ILE A 66 -7.97 -13.08 9.77
CA ILE A 66 -6.77 -13.52 9.04
C ILE A 66 -5.54 -12.74 9.48
N VAL A 67 -5.63 -11.42 9.65
CA VAL A 67 -4.47 -10.59 10.02
C VAL A 67 -3.91 -11.01 11.39
N TRP A 68 -4.81 -11.38 12.30
CA TRP A 68 -4.46 -11.74 13.68
C TRP A 68 -4.76 -13.20 14.02
N TYR A 69 -4.71 -14.12 13.05
CA TYR A 69 -5.08 -15.52 13.25
C TYR A 69 -4.25 -16.26 14.33
N GLU A 70 -3.01 -15.81 14.58
CA GLU A 70 -2.10 -16.33 15.60
C GLU A 70 -2.29 -15.66 16.97
N ASN A 71 -3.04 -14.56 17.04
CA ASN A 71 -3.19 -13.81 18.27
C ASN A 71 -4.19 -14.52 19.19
N HIS A 72 -3.72 -14.86 20.40
CA HIS A 72 -4.54 -15.49 21.43
C HIS A 72 -5.36 -14.46 22.22
N ARG A 73 -5.14 -13.16 21.97
CA ARG A 73 -5.87 -12.04 22.60
C ARG A 73 -7.03 -11.60 21.73
N ARG A 74 -8.10 -11.12 22.37
CA ARG A 74 -9.27 -10.56 21.69
C ARG A 74 -8.88 -9.29 20.93
N ILE A 75 -8.66 -9.40 19.63
CA ILE A 75 -8.45 -8.27 18.73
C ILE A 75 -9.81 -7.65 18.41
N GLY A 76 -9.99 -6.40 18.81
CA GLY A 76 -11.19 -5.62 18.50
C GLY A 76 -11.00 -4.69 17.31
N ASP A 77 -12.11 -4.10 16.89
CA ASP A 77 -12.23 -3.15 15.77
C ASP A 77 -11.23 -2.00 15.80
N ASN A 78 -10.86 -1.53 16.99
CA ASN A 78 -9.88 -0.45 17.13
C ASN A 78 -8.53 -0.80 16.47
N ASN A 79 -8.05 -2.03 16.64
CA ASN A 79 -6.79 -2.48 16.02
C ASN A 79 -6.89 -2.48 14.50
N TYR A 80 -8.05 -2.89 13.97
CA TYR A 80 -8.32 -2.84 12.54
C TYR A 80 -8.29 -1.40 12.00
N HIS A 81 -8.96 -0.47 12.66
CA HIS A 81 -8.97 0.94 12.23
C HIS A 81 -7.58 1.57 12.34
N GLN A 82 -6.83 1.28 13.40
CA GLN A 82 -5.44 1.70 13.56
C GLN A 82 -4.53 1.14 12.47
N LEU A 83 -4.66 -0.15 12.13
CA LEU A 83 -3.87 -0.77 11.07
C LEU A 83 -4.14 -0.13 9.71
N VAL A 84 -5.41 0.14 9.38
CA VAL A 84 -5.80 0.82 8.14
C VAL A 84 -5.23 2.24 8.09
N PHE A 85 -5.32 2.98 9.20
CA PHE A 85 -4.76 4.31 9.31
C PHE A 85 -3.23 4.31 9.12
N GLN A 86 -2.52 3.40 9.79
CA GLN A 86 -1.07 3.25 9.66
C GLN A 86 -0.66 2.88 8.24
N LEU A 87 -1.38 1.96 7.58
CA LEU A 87 -1.11 1.60 6.20
C LEU A 87 -1.27 2.80 5.27
N ARG A 88 -2.35 3.58 5.41
CA ARG A 88 -2.57 4.79 4.61
C ARG A 88 -1.51 5.87 4.85
N ALA A 89 -1.09 6.06 6.09
CA ALA A 89 -0.01 6.98 6.44
C ALA A 89 1.31 6.56 5.80
N LEU A 90 1.63 5.26 5.84
CA LEU A 90 2.81 4.68 5.21
C LEU A 90 2.79 4.88 3.68
N LEU A 91 1.66 4.61 3.03
CA LEU A 91 1.51 4.90 1.60
C LEU A 91 1.77 6.38 1.29
N LYS A 92 1.15 7.29 2.04
CA LYS A 92 1.32 8.73 1.85
C LYS A 92 2.77 9.18 2.03
N GLN A 93 3.49 8.62 3.00
CA GLN A 93 4.91 8.92 3.26
C GLN A 93 5.80 8.58 2.06
N HIS A 94 5.46 7.51 1.35
CA HIS A 94 6.15 7.09 0.12
C HIS A 94 5.56 7.69 -1.16
N GLN A 95 4.83 8.81 -1.04
CA GLN A 95 4.20 9.55 -2.16
C GLN A 95 3.16 8.72 -2.93
N LEU A 96 2.52 7.77 -2.26
CA LEU A 96 1.46 6.94 -2.84
C LEU A 96 0.09 7.45 -2.42
N PRO A 97 -0.92 7.31 -3.31
CA PRO A 97 -2.27 7.71 -2.96
C PRO A 97 -2.79 6.82 -1.82
N ALA A 98 -3.08 7.43 -0.66
CA ALA A 98 -3.74 6.74 0.46
C ALA A 98 -5.10 6.13 0.08
N GLN A 99 -5.71 6.67 -0.99
CA GLN A 99 -6.95 6.19 -1.59
C GLN A 99 -6.79 4.84 -2.30
N LEU A 100 -5.57 4.28 -2.42
CA LEU A 100 -5.33 2.93 -2.91
C LEU A 100 -6.10 1.88 -2.10
N VAL A 101 -6.30 2.14 -0.81
CA VAL A 101 -7.14 1.31 0.09
C VAL A 101 -8.40 2.09 0.44
N LEU A 102 -9.51 1.75 -0.21
CA LEU A 102 -10.82 2.35 0.02
C LEU A 102 -11.53 1.70 1.20
N THR A 103 -12.27 2.49 1.96
CA THR A 103 -13.23 1.97 2.94
C THR A 103 -14.57 1.80 2.26
N VAL A 104 -15.16 0.61 2.39
CA VAL A 104 -16.55 0.35 1.98
C VAL A 104 -17.42 0.40 3.24
N PRO A 105 -18.33 1.39 3.38
CA PRO A 105 -19.20 1.51 4.54
C PRO A 105 -19.93 0.21 4.84
N TYR A 106 -20.03 -0.14 6.13
CA TYR A 106 -20.70 -1.35 6.63
C TYR A 106 -20.16 -2.70 6.12
N TYR A 107 -19.05 -2.71 5.36
CA TYR A 107 -18.49 -3.93 4.78
C TYR A 107 -17.02 -4.16 5.17
N GLY A 108 -16.13 -3.21 4.87
CA GLY A 108 -14.70 -3.39 5.10
C GLY A 108 -13.83 -2.51 4.20
N LEU A 109 -12.92 -3.11 3.44
CA LEU A 109 -11.95 -2.42 2.60
C LEU A 109 -11.95 -3.01 1.19
N LYS A 110 -11.49 -2.23 0.22
CA LYS A 110 -11.21 -2.70 -1.14
C LYS A 110 -9.98 -1.98 -1.67
N LEU A 111 -9.24 -2.63 -2.59
CA LEU A 111 -8.30 -1.90 -3.44
C LEU A 111 -9.04 -1.02 -4.43
N ASN A 112 -8.49 0.17 -4.65
CA ASN A 112 -8.98 1.09 -5.65
C ASN A 112 -8.48 0.67 -7.04
N GLU A 113 -9.22 -0.24 -7.67
CA GLU A 113 -8.91 -0.74 -9.03
C GLU A 113 -8.63 0.36 -10.06
N PRO A 114 -9.44 1.44 -10.19
CA PRO A 114 -9.13 2.46 -11.19
C PRO A 114 -7.83 3.21 -10.89
N LEU A 115 -7.52 3.46 -9.61
CA LEU A 115 -6.20 4.00 -9.25
C LEU A 115 -5.08 3.00 -9.52
N LEU A 116 -5.31 1.71 -9.30
CA LEU A 116 -4.33 0.67 -9.53
C LEU A 116 -3.96 0.58 -11.01
N ASN A 117 -4.95 0.66 -11.90
CA ASN A 117 -4.73 0.72 -13.35
C ASN A 117 -3.92 1.97 -13.75
N SER A 118 -4.15 3.12 -13.09
CA SER A 118 -3.36 4.33 -13.36
C SER A 118 -1.90 4.25 -12.90
N LEU A 119 -1.58 3.30 -12.01
CA LEU A 119 -0.23 3.03 -11.50
C LEU A 119 0.49 1.94 -12.30
N GLN A 120 -0.10 1.45 -13.39
CA GLN A 120 0.62 0.59 -14.30
C GLN A 120 1.67 1.43 -15.04
N PRO A 121 2.90 0.92 -15.21
CA PRO A 121 3.87 1.59 -16.07
C PRO A 121 3.24 1.70 -17.46
N SER A 122 3.04 2.93 -17.93
CA SER A 122 2.55 3.20 -19.28
C SER A 122 3.49 2.53 -20.26
N ILE A 123 3.10 1.37 -20.79
CA ILE A 123 3.69 0.84 -22.02
C ILE A 123 3.20 1.81 -23.08
N ALA A 124 4.04 2.81 -23.38
CA ALA A 124 3.79 3.73 -24.47
C ALA A 124 3.47 2.90 -25.73
N PRO A 125 2.31 3.07 -26.38
CA PRO A 125 2.13 2.53 -27.71
C PRO A 125 3.19 3.18 -28.60
N THR A 126 4.09 2.35 -29.12
CA THR A 126 5.11 2.71 -30.10
C THR A 126 4.48 3.59 -31.19
N PRO A 127 4.95 4.83 -31.42
CA PRO A 127 4.58 5.58 -32.60
C PRO A 127 5.19 4.88 -33.80
N THR A 128 4.36 4.19 -34.59
CA THR A 128 4.73 3.76 -35.94
C THR A 128 5.06 5.03 -36.75
N ALA A 129 6.34 5.16 -37.13
CA ALA A 129 6.86 6.18 -38.04
C ALA A 129 6.00 6.32 -39.30
N THR A 130 5.86 7.50 -39.94
CA THR A 130 6.86 8.11 -40.84
C THR A 130 6.51 9.60 -41.18
N PRO A 131 7.38 10.35 -41.90
CA PRO A 131 8.15 11.53 -41.46
C PRO A 131 7.45 12.89 -41.73
N THR A 132 7.90 14.05 -41.22
CA THR A 132 8.81 14.96 -41.97
C THR A 132 9.15 16.24 -41.16
N CYS A 133 10.44 16.40 -40.88
CA CYS A 133 11.35 17.57 -40.76
C CYS A 133 11.11 18.88 -39.97
N MET A 134 12.27 19.32 -39.43
CA MET A 134 12.80 20.67 -39.13
C MET A 134 12.73 21.21 -37.68
N GLY A 135 13.91 21.58 -37.15
CA GLY A 135 14.01 22.78 -36.29
C GLY A 135 14.84 22.73 -34.99
N ASN A 136 16.12 22.39 -35.06
CA ASN A 136 17.28 22.94 -34.31
C ASN A 136 17.22 23.50 -32.86
N ASN A 137 18.21 23.02 -32.09
CA ASN A 137 19.19 23.74 -31.22
C ASN A 137 18.99 23.88 -29.69
N ASN A 138 19.79 23.07 -28.99
CA ASN A 138 20.85 23.39 -28.03
C ASN A 138 20.57 23.81 -26.56
N HIS A 139 21.43 23.20 -25.72
CA HIS A 139 22.16 23.70 -24.54
C HIS A 139 21.58 23.47 -23.14
N GLY A 140 22.43 22.90 -22.26
CA GLY A 140 22.37 23.14 -20.82
C GLY A 140 22.64 21.91 -19.95
N GLU A 141 23.90 21.71 -19.58
CA GLU A 141 24.39 20.69 -18.65
C GLU A 141 23.95 20.91 -17.18
N THR A 142 24.35 19.93 -16.35
CA THR A 142 24.71 20.01 -14.91
C THR A 142 23.64 19.91 -13.82
N GLY A 143 23.92 19.01 -12.86
CA GLY A 143 23.88 19.40 -11.45
C GLY A 143 23.14 18.46 -10.51
N GLU A 144 23.89 17.55 -9.87
CA GLU A 144 23.52 16.89 -8.61
C GLU A 144 23.12 17.91 -7.52
N ALA A 145 22.20 17.54 -6.61
CA ALA A 145 22.31 17.87 -5.19
C ALA A 145 21.26 17.13 -4.35
N SER A 146 21.69 15.98 -3.82
CA SER A 146 21.05 15.26 -2.73
C SER A 146 21.29 15.99 -1.41
N SER A 147 20.32 16.77 -0.91
CA SER A 147 20.31 17.18 0.51
C SER A 147 18.99 17.87 0.88
N SER A 148 18.10 17.19 1.64
CA SER A 148 17.26 17.86 2.66
C SER A 148 16.25 16.95 3.37
N LEU A 149 16.00 15.71 2.93
CA LEU A 149 14.94 14.89 3.54
C LEU A 149 15.38 14.07 4.76
N LEU A 150 16.68 13.82 4.93
CA LEU A 150 17.19 13.04 6.07
C LEU A 150 17.23 13.81 7.39
N ALA A 151 17.03 15.14 7.38
CA ALA A 151 17.03 15.96 8.59
C ALA A 151 15.69 15.99 9.35
N ARG A 152 14.62 15.39 8.82
CA ARG A 152 13.28 15.39 9.45
C ARG A 152 12.88 14.06 10.11
N LEU A 153 13.77 13.07 10.12
CA LEU A 153 13.43 11.69 10.50
C LEU A 153 13.73 11.32 11.96
N MET A 154 14.03 12.30 12.81
CA MET A 154 14.35 12.05 14.22
C MET A 154 13.48 12.93 15.14
N ASN A 155 12.18 12.63 15.22
CA ASN A 155 11.45 12.90 16.46
C ASN A 155 10.18 12.05 16.61
N PHE A 156 10.20 11.23 17.66
CA PHE A 156 9.07 10.80 18.51
C PHE A 156 7.91 10.03 17.84
N GLY A 157 7.70 8.73 18.06
CA GLY A 157 8.02 7.95 19.25
C GLY A 157 7.15 8.36 20.44
N ARG A 158 5.96 7.78 20.55
CA ARG A 158 5.01 7.81 21.68
C ARG A 158 4.08 9.04 21.75
N SER A 159 2.78 8.73 21.88
CA SER A 159 1.66 9.60 22.27
C SER A 159 0.88 10.29 21.13
N PHE A 160 -0.18 9.62 20.65
CA PHE A 160 -1.43 10.26 20.22
C PHE A 160 -2.59 9.33 20.59
N PHE A 161 -2.73 9.09 21.89
CA PHE A 161 -4.02 8.82 22.52
C PHE A 161 -4.72 10.18 22.67
N PHE A 162 -6.03 10.22 22.50
CA PHE A 162 -6.90 11.42 22.42
C PHE A 162 -6.83 12.19 21.10
N ILE A 163 -7.81 11.94 20.24
CA ILE A 163 -8.85 12.88 19.80
C ILE A 163 -9.80 12.03 18.94
N PHE A 164 -10.86 11.49 19.52
CA PHE A 164 -12.13 11.22 18.82
C PHE A 164 -13.23 10.84 19.83
N LEU A 165 -13.40 11.68 20.86
CA LEU A 165 -14.57 11.66 21.72
C LEU A 165 -15.23 13.05 21.67
N LEU A 166 -15.64 13.50 20.49
CA LEU A 166 -16.43 14.73 20.37
C LEU A 166 -17.21 14.86 19.05
N VAL A 167 -17.89 13.83 18.57
CA VAL A 167 -19.00 14.01 17.61
C VAL A 167 -20.00 12.86 17.79
N LEU A 168 -20.79 12.88 18.86
CA LEU A 168 -22.14 12.31 18.90
C LEU A 168 -22.83 12.74 20.21
N VAL A 169 -23.44 13.92 20.16
CA VAL A 169 -24.66 14.26 20.90
C VAL A 169 -25.72 14.50 19.84
#